data_AF-A0A1V4YH65-F1
#
_entry.id   AF-A0A1V4YH65-F1
#
_cell.length_a   1.000
_cell.length_b   1.000
_cell.length_c   1.000
_cell.angle_alpha   90.00
_cell.angle_beta   90.00
_cell.angle_gamma   90.00
#
_symmetry.space_group_name_H-M   'P 1'
#
loop_
_entity.id
_entity.type
_entity.pdbx_description
1 polymer ?
#
loop_
_entity_poly.entity_id
_entity_poly.type
_entity_poly.pdbx_seq_one_letter_code
_entity_poly.pdbx_strand_id
1 'polypeptide(L)'
;MSAGGSGEAHAAIPQNQLIAFGIIGGLIGIYAAFFLSNVAGGVFSFMGALGAICATIWGAAAVRRVASYGLGTGVPSIGMLALGMGVVAAMFGLAVAEGFGLAIAGPLIALVVASIIGLLIGIFANKVLRMNIPVMEQSMTEIAASGTILIIGLSVAMTGTFLFDVVLEDVITTGYIAVIFIAGGMALLHPFNANLGPDEKQDRTLYNALEKGAIAMIIAGIVALSVQNASVGMVTVLIGIFLWYYGFTGFYARVKRDAFKVVGTGLLPSEEELE
;
A
#
# COMPACT_ATOMS: atom_id res chain seq x y z
N MET A 1 14.42 20.19 -17.31
CA MET A 1 13.88 20.93 -16.14
C MET A 1 12.83 20.04 -15.48
N SER A 2 13.13 19.46 -14.31
CA SER A 2 12.14 18.70 -13.53
C SER A 2 11.04 19.68 -13.12
N ALA A 3 9.82 19.47 -13.61
CA ALA A 3 8.65 20.26 -13.22
C ALA A 3 8.35 20.01 -11.74
N GLY A 4 9.04 20.76 -10.88
CA GLY A 4 8.89 20.73 -9.44
C GLY A 4 7.55 21.33 -9.00
N GLY A 5 6.83 20.55 -8.19
CA GLY A 5 5.90 21.00 -7.16
C GLY A 5 4.84 22.02 -7.56
N SER A 6 3.72 21.58 -8.14
CA SER A 6 2.55 22.43 -8.42
C SER A 6 1.61 22.63 -7.22
N GLY A 7 2.07 22.39 -5.98
CA GLY A 7 1.23 22.38 -4.78
C GLY A 7 0.50 21.04 -4.56
N GLU A 8 -0.58 21.06 -3.78
CA GLU A 8 -1.38 19.85 -3.50
C GLU A 8 -1.99 19.29 -4.80
N ALA A 9 -1.74 18.02 -5.10
CA ALA A 9 -2.22 17.42 -6.35
C ALA A 9 -3.76 17.34 -6.38
N HIS A 10 -4.37 17.88 -7.44
CA HIS A 10 -5.82 17.94 -7.62
C HIS A 10 -6.49 16.57 -7.38
N ALA A 11 -7.50 16.52 -6.52
CA ALA A 11 -8.20 15.30 -6.12
C ALA A 11 -9.63 15.29 -6.69
N ALA A 12 -9.93 14.29 -7.53
CA ALA A 12 -11.29 14.01 -7.99
C ALA A 12 -12.11 13.26 -6.91
N ILE A 13 -11.46 12.41 -6.12
CA ILE A 13 -12.03 11.70 -4.97
C ILE A 13 -11.46 12.34 -3.70
N PRO A 14 -12.31 12.82 -2.77
CA PRO A 14 -11.86 13.40 -1.50
C PRO A 14 -11.06 12.41 -0.66
N GLN A 15 -9.96 12.85 -0.04
CA GLN A 15 -9.10 11.95 0.74
C GLN A 15 -9.86 11.28 1.88
N ASN A 16 -10.78 11.97 2.56
CA ASN A 16 -11.56 11.38 3.67
C ASN A 16 -12.34 10.13 3.23
N GLN A 17 -12.79 10.08 1.97
CA GLN A 17 -13.44 8.89 1.43
C GLN A 17 -12.44 7.75 1.21
N LEU A 18 -11.22 8.07 0.75
CA LEU A 18 -10.15 7.08 0.58
C LEU A 18 -9.63 6.56 1.92
N ILE A 19 -9.53 7.40 2.95
CA ILE A 19 -9.21 7.00 4.33
C ILE A 19 -10.28 6.03 4.84
N ALA A 20 -11.56 6.40 4.73
CA ALA A 20 -12.66 5.55 5.17
C ALA A 20 -12.66 4.21 4.41
N PHE A 21 -12.46 4.24 3.09
CA PHE A 21 -12.35 3.04 2.26
C PHE A 21 -11.18 2.13 2.69
N GLY A 22 -10.00 2.71 2.93
CA GLY A 22 -8.82 1.96 3.36
C GLY A 22 -8.95 1.35 4.74
N ILE A 23 -9.44 2.12 5.72
CA ILE A 23 -9.60 1.65 7.11
C ILE A 23 -10.75 0.63 7.20
N ILE A 24 -11.94 0.99 6.74
CA ILE A 24 -13.13 0.15 6.87
C ILE A 24 -12.97 -1.09 5.99
N GLY A 25 -12.62 -0.92 4.71
CA GLY A 25 -12.41 -2.04 3.79
C GLY A 25 -11.25 -2.93 4.22
N GLY A 26 -10.17 -2.34 4.73
CA GLY A 26 -9.01 -3.05 5.25
C GLY A 26 -9.32 -3.91 6.47
N LEU A 27 -9.93 -3.31 7.50
CA LEU A 27 -10.30 -4.02 8.72
C LEU A 27 -11.38 -5.08 8.45
N ILE A 28 -12.41 -4.76 7.67
CA ILE A 28 -13.42 -5.76 7.28
C ILE A 28 -12.77 -6.93 6.56
N GLY A 29 -11.85 -6.69 5.62
CA GLY A 29 -11.12 -7.75 4.92
C GLY A 29 -10.32 -8.65 5.86
N ILE A 30 -9.56 -8.04 6.78
CA ILE A 30 -8.76 -8.75 7.80
C ILE A 30 -9.64 -9.60 8.71
N TYR A 31 -10.70 -9.02 9.29
CA TYR A 31 -11.59 -9.72 10.22
C TYR A 31 -12.42 -10.79 9.51
N ALA A 32 -12.95 -10.49 8.32
CA ALA A 32 -13.69 -11.46 7.54
C ALA A 32 -12.81 -12.66 7.17
N ALA A 33 -11.56 -12.42 6.75
CA ALA A 33 -10.62 -13.50 6.49
C ALA A 33 -10.39 -14.37 7.73
N PHE A 34 -10.12 -13.77 8.91
CA PHE A 34 -9.93 -14.53 10.14
C PHE A 34 -11.15 -15.37 10.53
N PHE A 35 -12.34 -14.76 10.59
CA PHE A 35 -13.54 -15.48 11.03
C PHE A 35 -14.03 -16.51 10.01
N LEU A 36 -13.96 -16.22 8.71
CA LEU A 36 -14.44 -17.14 7.67
C LEU A 36 -13.43 -18.25 7.37
N SER A 37 -12.12 -17.99 7.51
CA SER A 37 -11.09 -19.03 7.36
C SER A 37 -11.25 -20.14 8.40
N ASN A 38 -11.67 -19.79 9.62
CA ASN A 38 -11.98 -20.74 10.68
C ASN A 38 -13.21 -21.62 10.37
N VAL A 39 -14.11 -21.19 9.49
CA VAL A 39 -15.36 -21.91 9.17
C VAL A 39 -15.25 -22.74 7.90
N ALA A 40 -14.47 -22.30 6.90
CA ALA A 40 -14.43 -22.91 5.56
C ALA A 40 -13.05 -23.45 5.14
N GLY A 41 -12.22 -23.87 6.11
CA GLY A 41 -10.93 -24.51 5.82
C GLY A 41 -9.92 -23.60 5.13
N GLY A 42 -9.89 -22.31 5.51
CA GLY A 42 -8.91 -21.34 5.02
C GLY A 42 -9.22 -20.69 3.67
N VAL A 43 -10.21 -21.18 2.90
CA VAL A 43 -10.47 -20.70 1.53
C VAL A 43 -10.75 -19.20 1.46
N PHE A 44 -11.31 -18.60 2.52
CA PHE A 44 -11.62 -17.17 2.57
C PHE A 44 -10.45 -16.28 3.03
N SER A 45 -9.23 -16.81 3.22
CA SER A 45 -8.05 -16.02 3.61
C SER A 45 -7.75 -14.90 2.60
N PHE A 46 -8.10 -15.09 1.32
CA PHE A 46 -7.94 -14.09 0.26
C PHE A 46 -8.61 -12.75 0.59
N MET A 47 -9.62 -12.72 1.47
CA MET A 47 -10.27 -11.48 1.91
C MET A 47 -9.30 -10.56 2.67
N GLY A 48 -8.27 -11.11 3.31
CA GLY A 48 -7.20 -10.34 3.94
C GLY A 48 -6.41 -9.55 2.90
N ALA A 49 -6.13 -10.17 1.75
CA ALA A 49 -5.47 -9.51 0.63
C ALA A 49 -6.38 -8.46 -0.04
N LEU A 50 -7.70 -8.69 -0.11
CA LEU A 50 -8.64 -7.65 -0.55
C LEU A 50 -8.63 -6.45 0.40
N GLY A 51 -8.58 -6.70 1.72
CA GLY A 51 -8.38 -5.65 2.71
C GLY A 51 -7.06 -4.89 2.52
N ALA A 52 -5.97 -5.60 2.23
CA ALA A 52 -4.68 -5.00 1.92
C ALA A 52 -4.72 -4.13 0.65
N ILE A 53 -5.49 -4.51 -0.38
CA ILE A 53 -5.71 -3.69 -1.58
C ILE A 53 -6.46 -2.39 -1.24
N CYS A 54 -7.47 -2.44 -0.38
CA CYS A 54 -8.16 -1.23 0.09
C CYS A 54 -7.20 -0.26 0.78
N ALA A 55 -6.33 -0.78 1.66
CA ALA A 55 -5.28 -0.01 2.31
C ALA A 55 -4.24 0.52 1.31
N THR A 56 -3.89 -0.27 0.29
CA THR A 56 -2.96 0.14 -0.78
C THR A 56 -3.49 1.36 -1.53
N ILE A 57 -4.78 1.36 -1.91
CA ILE A 57 -5.41 2.46 -2.63
C ILE A 57 -5.40 3.75 -1.77
N TRP A 58 -5.72 3.62 -0.48
CA TRP A 58 -5.65 4.73 0.47
C TRP A 58 -4.22 5.27 0.61
N GLY A 59 -3.26 4.40 0.89
CA GLY A 59 -1.88 4.83 1.12
C GLY A 59 -1.20 5.37 -0.14
N ALA A 60 -1.50 4.82 -1.33
CA ALA A 60 -1.04 5.38 -2.61
C ALA A 60 -1.56 6.80 -2.83
N ALA A 61 -2.79 7.10 -2.41
CA ALA A 61 -3.32 8.46 -2.45
C ALA A 61 -2.63 9.40 -1.44
N ALA A 62 -2.27 8.90 -0.26
CA ALA A 62 -1.49 9.66 0.70
C ALA A 62 -0.06 9.94 0.20
N VAL A 63 0.62 8.93 -0.38
CA VAL A 63 1.92 9.08 -1.06
C VAL A 63 1.83 10.13 -2.15
N ARG A 64 0.81 10.06 -3.02
CA ARG A 64 0.58 11.03 -4.09
C ARG A 64 0.52 12.47 -3.56
N ARG A 65 -0.23 12.72 -2.48
CA ARG A 65 -0.40 14.07 -1.93
C ARG A 65 0.89 14.63 -1.35
N VAL A 66 1.64 13.84 -0.60
CA VAL A 66 2.91 14.33 -0.03
C VAL A 66 3.98 14.48 -1.12
N ALA A 67 3.99 13.57 -2.10
CA ALA A 67 4.97 13.54 -3.17
C ALA A 67 4.76 14.63 -4.23
N SER A 68 3.53 15.15 -4.38
CA SER A 68 3.24 16.26 -5.29
C SER A 68 3.95 17.55 -4.93
N TYR A 69 4.45 17.68 -3.69
CA TYR A 69 5.29 18.79 -3.26
C TYR A 69 6.74 18.71 -3.76
N GLY A 70 7.06 17.77 -4.67
CA GLY A 70 8.35 17.73 -5.35
C GLY A 70 9.44 17.02 -4.55
N LEU A 71 9.10 15.90 -3.90
CA LEU A 71 10.02 15.14 -3.06
C LEU A 71 11.16 14.42 -3.81
N GLY A 72 11.12 14.37 -5.14
CA GLY A 72 12.13 13.71 -5.96
C GLY A 72 12.36 12.25 -5.54
N THR A 73 13.59 11.92 -5.14
CA THR A 73 13.99 10.59 -4.63
C THR A 73 13.45 10.28 -3.24
N GLY A 74 12.83 11.24 -2.54
CA GLY A 74 12.23 11.04 -1.23
C GLY A 74 10.97 10.17 -1.25
N VAL A 75 10.34 9.98 -2.42
CA VAL A 75 9.10 9.19 -2.53
C VAL A 75 9.32 7.71 -2.19
N PRO A 76 10.27 6.99 -2.84
CA PRO A 76 10.64 5.64 -2.38
C PRO A 76 10.98 5.56 -0.89
N SER A 77 11.78 6.51 -0.39
CA SER A 77 12.26 6.49 1.00
C SER A 77 11.12 6.61 2.03
N ILE A 78 10.14 7.47 1.78
CA ILE A 78 8.99 7.66 2.68
C ILE A 78 8.16 6.38 2.81
N GLY A 79 7.86 5.70 1.70
CA GLY A 79 7.05 4.48 1.79
C GLY A 79 7.82 3.29 2.35
N MET A 80 9.12 3.19 2.13
CA MET A 80 9.93 2.13 2.76
C MET A 80 10.07 2.36 4.27
N LEU A 81 10.22 3.62 4.71
CA LEU A 81 10.14 3.98 6.13
C LEU A 81 8.76 3.67 6.70
N ALA A 82 7.69 3.97 5.97
CA ALA A 82 6.33 3.74 6.44
C ALA A 82 5.94 2.27 6.48
N LEU A 83 6.48 1.43 5.60
CA LEU A 83 6.38 -0.03 5.70
C LEU A 83 7.22 -0.57 6.85
N GLY A 84 8.39 0.01 7.12
CA GLY A 84 9.18 -0.32 8.31
C GLY A 84 8.39 -0.05 9.58
N MET A 85 7.82 1.15 9.71
CA MET A 85 6.86 1.47 10.76
C MET A 85 5.67 0.52 10.76
N GLY A 86 5.19 0.16 9.58
CA GLY A 86 4.04 -0.70 9.36
C GLY A 86 4.21 -2.08 9.98
N VAL A 87 5.37 -2.72 9.72
CA VAL A 87 5.76 -4.01 10.30
C VAL A 87 5.94 -3.91 11.81
N VAL A 88 6.65 -2.88 12.29
CA VAL A 88 6.86 -2.68 13.74
C VAL A 88 5.52 -2.53 14.46
N ALA A 89 4.63 -1.68 13.94
CA ALA A 89 3.32 -1.44 14.53
C ALA A 89 2.40 -2.67 14.42
N ALA A 90 2.48 -3.43 13.32
CA ALA A 90 1.76 -4.70 13.18
C ALA A 90 2.21 -5.69 14.27
N MET A 91 3.50 -5.97 14.36
CA MET A 91 4.00 -6.95 15.34
C MET A 91 3.76 -6.50 16.77
N PHE A 92 4.01 -5.23 17.09
CA PHE A 92 3.75 -4.68 18.42
C PHE A 92 2.26 -4.74 18.77
N GLY A 93 1.38 -4.29 17.86
CA GLY A 93 -0.06 -4.25 18.12
C GLY A 93 -0.66 -5.63 18.30
N LEU A 94 -0.25 -6.61 17.49
CA LEU A 94 -0.69 -7.99 17.64
C LEU A 94 -0.15 -8.62 18.95
N ALA A 95 1.13 -8.42 19.28
CA ALA A 95 1.74 -8.95 20.51
C ALA A 95 1.10 -8.37 21.78
N VAL A 96 0.88 -7.05 21.81
CA VAL A 96 0.24 -6.37 22.96
C VAL A 96 -1.18 -6.86 23.14
N ALA A 97 -1.93 -7.02 22.05
CA ALA A 97 -3.29 -7.55 22.11
C ALA A 97 -3.34 -8.96 22.69
N GLU A 98 -2.42 -9.84 22.29
CA GLU A 98 -2.32 -11.18 22.84
C GLU A 98 -1.94 -11.17 24.32
N GLY A 99 -0.96 -10.36 24.72
CA GLY A 99 -0.53 -10.23 26.12
C GLY A 99 -1.63 -9.76 27.08
N PHE A 100 -2.62 -9.01 26.59
CA PHE A 100 -3.80 -8.59 27.35
C PHE A 100 -5.00 -9.54 27.23
N GLY A 101 -4.87 -10.68 26.53
CA GLY A 101 -5.98 -11.60 26.27
C GLY A 101 -7.03 -11.05 25.31
N LEU A 102 -6.70 -10.01 24.54
CA LEU A 102 -7.56 -9.29 23.60
C LEU A 102 -7.10 -9.49 22.16
N ALA A 103 -6.68 -10.70 21.77
CA ALA A 103 -6.09 -10.98 20.46
C ALA A 103 -6.93 -10.47 19.26
N ILE A 104 -8.27 -10.48 19.38
CA ILE A 104 -9.19 -9.93 18.37
C ILE A 104 -8.98 -8.42 18.15
N ALA A 105 -8.58 -7.67 19.16
CA ALA A 105 -8.30 -6.24 19.03
C ALA A 105 -6.94 -5.95 18.36
N GLY A 106 -6.13 -6.96 18.06
CA GLY A 106 -4.79 -6.83 17.48
C GLY A 106 -4.71 -5.87 16.28
N PRO A 107 -5.46 -6.10 15.19
CA PRO A 107 -5.44 -5.22 14.03
C PRO A 107 -5.82 -3.76 14.32
N LEU A 108 -6.77 -3.53 15.23
CA LEU A 108 -7.18 -2.19 15.66
C LEU A 108 -6.09 -1.49 16.49
N ILE A 109 -5.49 -2.21 17.44
CA ILE A 109 -4.38 -1.69 18.26
C ILE A 109 -3.19 -1.36 17.37
N ALA A 110 -2.84 -2.25 16.44
CA ALA A 110 -1.78 -2.02 15.46
C ALA A 110 -2.02 -0.76 14.63
N LEU A 111 -3.26 -0.55 14.14
CA LEU A 111 -3.63 0.66 13.40
C LEU A 111 -3.46 1.94 14.22
N VAL A 112 -3.88 1.93 15.49
CA VAL A 112 -3.73 3.09 16.40
C VAL A 112 -2.25 3.38 16.65
N VAL A 113 -1.46 2.34 16.96
CA VAL A 113 -0.01 2.47 17.17
C VAL A 113 0.68 3.01 15.91
N ALA A 114 0.36 2.47 14.74
CA ALA A 114 0.91 2.92 13.47
C ALA A 114 0.61 4.40 13.19
N SER A 115 -0.62 4.83 13.50
CA SER A 115 -1.04 6.22 13.34
C SER A 115 -0.24 7.15 14.26
N ILE A 116 0.00 6.75 15.51
CA ILE A 116 0.83 7.51 16.46
C ILE A 116 2.27 7.62 15.96
N ILE A 117 2.88 6.50 15.55
CA ILE A 117 4.26 6.48 15.03
C ILE A 117 4.36 7.36 13.78
N GLY A 118 3.44 7.20 12.82
CA GLY A 118 3.39 8.00 11.60
C GLY A 118 3.25 9.50 11.87
N LEU A 119 2.41 9.89 12.84
CA LEU A 119 2.27 11.28 13.26
C LEU A 119 3.57 11.83 13.85
N LEU A 120 4.22 11.08 14.73
CA LEU A 120 5.50 11.49 15.32
C LEU A 120 6.55 11.69 14.24
N ILE A 121 6.72 10.74 13.31
CA ILE A 121 7.67 10.89 12.20
C ILE A 121 7.30 12.08 11.30
N GLY A 122 6.01 12.28 11.03
CA GLY A 122 5.52 13.44 10.29
C GLY A 122 5.88 14.76 10.96
N ILE A 123 5.74 14.85 12.29
CA ILE A 123 6.13 16.03 13.08
C ILE A 123 7.64 16.24 13.00
N PHE A 124 8.44 15.18 13.13
CA PHE A 124 9.90 15.27 12.98
C PHE A 124 10.29 15.77 11.58
N ALA A 125 9.72 15.18 10.53
CA ALA A 125 9.98 15.58 9.15
C ALA A 125 9.60 17.05 8.90
N ASN A 126 8.43 17.47 9.39
CA ASN A 126 7.92 18.81 9.11
C ASN A 126 8.58 19.89 9.98
N LYS A 127 8.66 19.68 11.30
CA LYS A 127 9.06 20.69 12.29
C LYS A 127 10.55 20.63 12.65
N VAL A 128 11.15 19.44 12.66
CA VAL A 128 12.57 19.28 13.04
C VAL A 128 13.47 19.36 11.82
N LEU A 129 13.17 18.62 10.76
CA LEU A 129 13.92 18.66 9.50
C LEU A 129 13.52 19.85 8.60
N ARG A 130 12.50 20.61 9.00
CA ARG A 130 12.04 21.82 8.31
C ARG A 130 11.69 21.59 6.84
N MET A 131 11.07 20.45 6.53
CA MET A 131 10.55 20.20 5.19
C MET A 131 9.40 21.16 4.85
N ASN A 132 8.68 21.69 5.85
CA ASN A 132 7.62 22.69 5.70
C ASN A 132 6.54 22.30 4.67
N ILE A 133 6.18 21.01 4.62
CA ILE A 133 5.14 20.50 3.73
C ILE A 133 3.83 20.45 4.53
N PRO A 134 2.78 21.21 4.14
CA PRO A 134 1.55 21.36 4.93
C PRO A 134 0.85 20.05 5.27
N VAL A 135 0.86 19.09 4.34
CA VAL A 135 0.19 17.80 4.49
C VAL A 135 1.10 16.69 5.04
N MET A 136 2.33 17.00 5.45
CA MET A 136 3.33 15.99 5.86
C MET A 136 2.86 15.17 7.05
N GLU A 137 2.44 15.82 8.14
CA GLU A 137 2.04 15.15 9.38
C GLU A 137 0.87 14.19 9.15
N GLN A 138 -0.14 14.65 8.42
CA GLN A 138 -1.29 13.84 8.04
C GLN A 138 -0.89 12.70 7.08
N SER A 139 -0.14 13.00 6.02
CA SER A 139 0.22 12.00 5.02
C SER A 139 1.10 10.90 5.61
N MET A 140 2.07 11.23 6.48
CA MET A 140 2.89 10.23 7.16
C MET A 140 2.07 9.33 8.09
N THR A 141 1.09 9.90 8.80
CA THR A 141 0.12 9.15 9.61
C THR A 141 -0.65 8.15 8.74
N GLU A 142 -1.17 8.61 7.60
CA GLU A 142 -1.96 7.78 6.69
C GLU A 142 -1.14 6.69 6.00
N ILE A 143 0.10 6.98 5.58
CA ILE A 143 0.98 5.99 4.95
C ILE A 143 1.41 4.92 5.95
N ALA A 144 1.72 5.29 7.21
CA ALA A 144 2.05 4.32 8.25
C ALA A 144 0.84 3.43 8.58
N ALA A 145 -0.33 4.03 8.77
CA ALA A 145 -1.57 3.33 9.08
C ALA A 145 -1.99 2.36 7.95
N SER A 146 -2.00 2.83 6.70
CA SER A 146 -2.27 1.99 5.53
C SER A 146 -1.22 0.90 5.34
N GLY A 147 0.06 1.19 5.59
CA GLY A 147 1.15 0.21 5.57
C GLY A 147 0.94 -0.91 6.58
N THR A 148 0.51 -0.59 7.81
CA THR A 148 0.19 -1.60 8.83
C THR A 148 -0.99 -2.48 8.42
N ILE A 149 -2.09 -1.89 7.95
CA ILE A 149 -3.24 -2.67 7.47
C ILE A 149 -2.84 -3.56 6.30
N LEU A 150 -2.02 -3.05 5.38
CA LEU A 150 -1.50 -3.80 4.26
C LEU A 150 -0.69 -5.02 4.73
N ILE A 151 0.27 -4.81 5.64
CA ILE A 151 1.11 -5.90 6.16
C ILE A 151 0.25 -6.94 6.88
N ILE A 152 -0.66 -6.54 7.76
CA ILE A 152 -1.55 -7.47 8.46
C ILE A 152 -2.45 -8.21 7.47
N GLY A 153 -3.05 -7.50 6.51
CA GLY A 153 -3.93 -8.10 5.50
C GLY A 153 -3.22 -9.13 4.62
N LEU A 154 -1.98 -8.86 4.20
CA LEU A 154 -1.17 -9.83 3.47
C LEU A 154 -0.77 -11.01 4.37
N SER A 155 -0.33 -10.78 5.60
CA SER A 155 -0.04 -11.86 6.56
C SER A 155 -1.25 -12.77 6.78
N VAL A 156 -2.44 -12.19 6.95
CA VAL A 156 -3.70 -12.95 7.09
C VAL A 156 -4.04 -13.71 5.81
N ALA A 157 -3.74 -13.18 4.63
CA ALA A 157 -3.95 -13.93 3.39
C ALA A 157 -3.04 -15.17 3.30
N MET A 158 -1.83 -15.08 3.87
CA MET A 158 -0.86 -16.18 3.93
C MET A 158 -1.19 -17.24 4.95
N THR A 159 -1.60 -16.85 6.15
CA THR A 159 -1.77 -17.76 7.30
C THR A 159 -3.24 -18.09 7.60
N GLY A 160 -4.18 -17.31 7.06
CA GLY A 160 -5.60 -17.37 7.42
C GLY A 160 -5.93 -16.66 8.74
N THR A 161 -4.94 -16.08 9.43
CA THR A 161 -5.11 -15.51 10.76
C THR A 161 -4.22 -14.30 11.05
N PHE A 162 -4.61 -13.47 12.02
CA PHE A 162 -3.80 -12.37 12.55
C PHE A 162 -3.31 -12.62 13.98
N LEU A 163 -3.46 -13.84 14.51
CA LEU A 163 -2.89 -14.18 15.82
C LEU A 163 -1.36 -14.06 15.79
N PHE A 164 -0.79 -13.50 16.86
CA PHE A 164 0.61 -13.06 16.82
C PHE A 164 1.58 -14.24 16.80
N ASP A 165 1.32 -15.30 17.56
CA ASP A 165 2.05 -16.57 17.52
C ASP A 165 2.19 -17.14 16.09
N VAL A 166 1.07 -17.29 15.38
CA VAL A 166 1.04 -17.83 14.02
C VAL A 166 1.72 -16.88 13.02
N VAL A 167 1.46 -15.58 13.12
CA VAL A 167 2.10 -14.60 12.21
C VAL A 167 3.62 -14.55 12.45
N LEU A 168 4.07 -14.67 13.70
CA LEU A 168 5.49 -14.70 14.04
C LEU A 168 6.17 -15.95 13.48
N GLU A 169 5.57 -17.12 13.65
CA GLU A 169 6.11 -18.39 13.17
C GLU A 169 6.10 -18.45 11.64
N ASP A 170 4.94 -18.25 11.01
CA ASP A 170 4.73 -18.55 9.61
C ASP A 170 5.15 -17.42 8.66
N VAL A 171 5.16 -16.16 9.11
CA VAL A 171 5.48 -15.00 8.24
C VAL A 171 6.83 -14.39 8.58
N ILE A 172 7.11 -14.15 9.87
CA ILE A 172 8.34 -13.46 10.28
C ILE A 172 9.52 -14.42 10.24
N THR A 173 9.43 -15.55 10.94
CA THR A 173 10.56 -16.49 11.13
C THR A 173 10.94 -17.20 9.82
N THR A 174 9.97 -17.45 8.94
CA THR A 174 10.20 -18.00 7.59
C THR A 174 10.86 -17.02 6.62
N GLY A 175 10.89 -15.73 6.95
CA GLY A 175 11.39 -14.67 6.07
C GLY A 175 10.39 -14.19 5.02
N TYR A 176 9.17 -14.71 4.96
CA TYR A 176 8.13 -14.24 4.04
C TYR A 176 7.75 -12.78 4.27
N ILE A 177 7.99 -12.25 5.48
CA ILE A 177 7.89 -10.82 5.77
C ILE A 177 8.68 -9.96 4.77
N ALA A 178 9.88 -10.38 4.35
CA ALA A 178 10.70 -9.62 3.41
C ALA A 178 10.03 -9.51 2.03
N VAL A 179 9.36 -10.58 1.61
CA VAL A 179 8.64 -10.65 0.34
C VAL A 179 7.47 -9.67 0.34
N ILE A 180 6.67 -9.68 1.40
CA ILE A 180 5.47 -8.81 1.49
C ILE A 180 5.80 -7.37 1.87
N PHE A 181 6.92 -7.17 2.54
CA PHE A 181 7.46 -5.84 2.77
C PHE A 181 7.81 -5.15 1.45
N ILE A 182 8.53 -5.83 0.55
CA ILE A 182 8.86 -5.28 -0.78
C ILE A 182 7.63 -5.18 -1.66
N ALA A 183 6.80 -6.23 -1.72
CA ALA A 183 5.59 -6.21 -2.54
C ALA A 183 4.62 -5.10 -2.07
N GLY A 184 4.43 -4.97 -0.76
CA GLY A 184 3.62 -3.92 -0.14
C GLY A 184 4.17 -2.52 -0.32
N GLY A 185 5.49 -2.35 -0.16
CA GLY A 185 6.17 -1.08 -0.42
C GLY A 185 5.98 -0.65 -1.87
N MET A 186 6.20 -1.55 -2.83
CA MET A 186 5.94 -1.29 -4.24
C MET A 186 4.46 -0.97 -4.50
N ALA A 187 3.54 -1.66 -3.82
CA ALA A 187 2.10 -1.42 -3.97
C ALA A 187 1.68 0.00 -3.57
N LEU A 188 2.30 0.57 -2.53
CA LEU A 188 2.01 1.94 -2.07
C LEU A 188 2.78 3.02 -2.84
N LEU A 189 4.01 2.73 -3.23
CA LEU A 189 4.96 3.74 -3.76
C LEU A 189 4.93 3.85 -5.28
N HIS A 190 4.93 2.71 -5.95
CA HIS A 190 5.01 2.65 -7.40
C HIS A 190 3.84 3.36 -8.09
N PRO A 191 2.61 3.38 -7.56
CA PRO A 191 1.51 4.09 -8.21
C PRO A 191 1.82 5.55 -8.48
N PHE A 192 2.38 6.29 -7.53
CA PHE A 192 2.77 7.67 -7.80
C PHE A 192 4.02 7.76 -8.68
N ASN A 193 5.05 6.96 -8.37
CA ASN A 193 6.33 7.03 -9.09
C ASN A 193 6.20 6.72 -10.59
N ALA A 194 5.37 5.74 -10.96
CA ALA A 194 5.12 5.39 -12.35
C ALA A 194 4.23 6.39 -13.10
N ASN A 195 3.56 7.28 -12.37
CA ASN A 195 2.70 8.32 -12.92
C ASN A 195 3.30 9.73 -12.77
N LEU A 196 4.56 9.82 -12.32
CA LEU A 196 5.22 11.07 -11.99
C LEU A 196 5.37 11.97 -13.22
N GLY A 197 4.84 13.19 -13.12
CA GLY A 197 4.91 14.21 -14.16
C GLY A 197 3.79 15.24 -14.04
N PRO A 198 3.82 16.33 -14.85
CA PRO A 198 2.80 17.37 -14.86
C PRO A 198 1.39 16.84 -15.16
N ASP A 199 1.31 15.73 -15.89
CA ASP A 199 0.06 15.10 -16.32
C ASP A 199 -0.40 13.97 -15.37
N GLU A 200 0.08 13.95 -14.12
CA GLU A 200 -0.40 13.00 -13.11
C GLU A 200 -1.90 13.23 -12.84
N LYS A 201 -2.68 12.15 -12.90
CA LYS A 201 -4.10 12.16 -12.55
C LYS A 201 -4.40 11.10 -11.51
N GLN A 202 -5.19 11.50 -10.52
CA GLN A 202 -5.54 10.64 -9.38
C GLN A 202 -6.13 9.30 -9.83
N ASP A 203 -7.03 9.30 -10.81
CA ASP A 203 -7.67 8.07 -11.27
C ASP A 203 -6.68 7.08 -11.89
N ARG A 204 -5.69 7.57 -12.67
CA ARG A 204 -4.62 6.75 -13.22
C ARG A 204 -3.74 6.16 -12.11
N THR A 205 -3.43 6.95 -11.10
CA THR A 205 -2.66 6.50 -9.92
C THR A 205 -3.42 5.44 -9.12
N LEU A 206 -4.72 5.61 -8.86
CA LEU A 206 -5.50 4.63 -8.08
C LEU A 206 -5.69 3.30 -8.82
N TYR A 207 -5.84 3.30 -10.16
CA TYR A 207 -5.87 2.06 -10.93
C TYR A 207 -4.51 1.33 -10.92
N ASN A 208 -3.40 2.08 -10.92
CA ASN A 208 -2.07 1.49 -10.74
C ASN A 208 -1.91 0.92 -9.32
N ALA A 209 -2.46 1.57 -8.29
CA ALA A 209 -2.47 1.05 -6.92
C ALA A 209 -3.26 -0.27 -6.81
N LEU A 210 -4.41 -0.37 -7.47
CA LEU A 210 -5.16 -1.62 -7.57
C LEU A 210 -4.34 -2.73 -8.25
N GLU A 211 -3.70 -2.42 -9.36
CA GLU A 211 -2.85 -3.37 -10.11
C GLU A 211 -1.67 -3.87 -9.25
N LYS A 212 -0.97 -2.98 -8.55
CA LYS A 212 0.17 -3.36 -7.70
C LYS A 212 -0.26 -4.09 -6.42
N GLY A 213 -1.39 -3.68 -5.82
CA GLY A 213 -2.00 -4.42 -4.72
C GLY A 213 -2.41 -5.84 -5.13
N ALA A 214 -2.93 -6.03 -6.35
CA ALA A 214 -3.24 -7.35 -6.89
C ALA A 214 -1.98 -8.21 -7.12
N ILE A 215 -0.85 -7.61 -7.53
CA ILE A 215 0.44 -8.32 -7.57
C ILE A 215 0.85 -8.77 -6.16
N ALA A 216 0.72 -7.91 -5.15
CA ALA A 216 1.02 -8.28 -3.76
C ALA A 216 0.10 -9.43 -3.28
N MET A 217 -1.16 -9.44 -3.69
CA MET A 217 -2.10 -10.54 -3.44
C MET A 217 -1.66 -11.85 -4.10
N ILE A 218 -1.22 -11.82 -5.36
CA ILE A 218 -0.70 -13.02 -6.05
C ILE A 218 0.50 -13.59 -5.28
N ILE A 219 1.42 -12.73 -4.86
CA ILE A 219 2.61 -13.12 -4.10
C ILE A 219 2.20 -13.74 -2.75
N ALA A 220 1.27 -13.13 -2.02
CA ALA A 220 0.71 -13.70 -0.80
C ALA A 220 0.03 -15.05 -1.04
N GLY A 221 -0.68 -15.20 -2.15
CA GLY A 221 -1.30 -16.46 -2.56
C GLY A 221 -0.27 -17.56 -2.84
N ILE A 222 0.86 -17.24 -3.47
CA ILE A 222 1.96 -18.19 -3.69
C ILE A 222 2.52 -18.66 -2.35
N VAL A 223 2.70 -17.77 -1.38
CA VAL A 223 3.14 -18.14 -0.02
C VAL A 223 2.08 -18.98 0.70
N ALA A 224 0.79 -18.67 0.52
CA ALA A 224 -0.30 -19.46 1.10
C ALA A 224 -0.34 -20.92 0.56
N LEU A 225 0.25 -21.21 -0.61
CA LEU A 225 0.40 -22.59 -1.09
C LEU A 225 1.30 -23.43 -0.18
N SER A 226 2.32 -22.82 0.44
CA SER A 226 3.26 -23.50 1.35
C SER A 226 2.88 -23.39 2.83
N VAL A 227 2.20 -22.30 3.23
CA VAL A 227 1.81 -22.07 4.63
C VAL A 227 0.48 -22.74 5.00
N GLN A 228 -0.52 -22.66 4.11
CA GLN A 228 -1.85 -23.23 4.36
C GLN A 228 -2.02 -24.54 3.60
N ASN A 229 -2.51 -24.46 2.36
CA ASN A 229 -2.65 -25.60 1.47
C ASN A 229 -2.82 -25.12 0.01
N ALA A 230 -2.67 -26.06 -0.92
CA ALA A 230 -2.73 -25.78 -2.35
C ALA A 230 -4.04 -25.11 -2.78
N SER A 231 -5.19 -25.50 -2.21
CA SER A 231 -6.49 -24.96 -2.61
C SER A 231 -6.64 -23.49 -2.21
N VAL A 232 -6.23 -23.13 -0.99
CA VAL A 232 -6.31 -21.76 -0.47
C VAL A 232 -5.40 -20.82 -1.24
N GLY A 233 -4.14 -21.22 -1.43
CA GLY A 233 -3.18 -20.42 -2.20
C GLY A 233 -3.63 -20.22 -3.63
N MET A 234 -4.14 -21.27 -4.30
CA MET A 234 -4.62 -21.17 -5.68
C MET A 234 -5.81 -20.22 -5.82
N VAL A 235 -6.78 -20.25 -4.90
CA VAL A 235 -7.92 -19.32 -4.94
C VAL A 235 -7.43 -17.87 -4.82
N THR A 236 -6.52 -17.61 -3.89
CA THR A 236 -5.93 -16.27 -3.70
C THR A 236 -5.17 -15.80 -4.95
N VAL A 237 -4.38 -16.68 -5.57
CA VAL A 237 -3.66 -16.39 -6.82
C VAL A 237 -4.62 -16.09 -7.96
N LEU A 238 -5.66 -16.90 -8.17
CA LEU A 238 -6.61 -16.72 -9.27
C LEU A 238 -7.39 -15.41 -9.15
N ILE A 239 -7.84 -15.06 -7.95
CA ILE A 239 -8.50 -13.77 -7.69
C ILE A 239 -7.51 -12.62 -7.92
N GLY A 240 -6.26 -12.77 -7.46
CA GLY A 240 -5.20 -11.80 -7.68
C GLY A 240 -4.94 -11.56 -9.18
N ILE A 241 -4.85 -12.62 -10.00
CA ILE A 241 -4.67 -12.52 -11.45
C ILE A 241 -5.84 -11.78 -12.11
N PHE A 242 -7.08 -12.09 -11.70
CA PHE A 242 -8.26 -11.41 -12.21
C PHE A 242 -8.24 -9.91 -11.89
N LEU A 243 -7.95 -9.55 -10.63
CA LEU A 243 -7.87 -8.15 -10.19
C LEU A 243 -6.69 -7.42 -10.85
N TRP A 244 -5.56 -8.10 -11.02
CA TRP A 244 -4.40 -7.56 -11.73
C TRP A 244 -4.77 -7.22 -13.17
N TYR A 245 -5.42 -8.13 -13.90
CA TYR A 245 -5.84 -7.90 -15.28
C TYR A 245 -6.83 -6.72 -15.37
N TYR A 246 -7.80 -6.65 -14.47
CA TYR A 246 -8.75 -5.54 -14.39
C TYR A 246 -8.05 -4.20 -14.08
N GLY A 247 -7.16 -4.18 -13.07
CA GLY A 247 -6.39 -3.01 -12.68
C GLY A 247 -5.47 -2.53 -13.82
N PHE A 248 -4.74 -3.45 -14.45
CA PHE A 248 -3.82 -3.18 -15.55
C PHE A 248 -4.54 -2.62 -16.78
N THR A 249 -5.64 -3.23 -17.20
CA THR A 249 -6.42 -2.74 -18.35
C THR A 249 -7.01 -1.35 -18.08
N GLY A 250 -7.53 -1.11 -16.87
CA GLY A 250 -8.04 0.19 -16.47
C GLY A 250 -6.96 1.27 -16.32
N PHE A 251 -5.75 0.90 -15.87
CA PHE A 251 -4.58 1.76 -15.85
C PHE A 251 -4.12 2.10 -17.28
N TYR A 252 -3.96 1.09 -18.13
CA TYR A 252 -3.50 1.24 -19.51
C TYR A 252 -4.44 2.12 -20.35
N ALA A 253 -5.76 1.98 -20.18
CA ALA A 253 -6.74 2.85 -20.83
C ALA A 253 -6.54 4.33 -20.46
N ARG A 254 -6.21 4.62 -19.19
CA ARG A 254 -5.95 5.98 -18.71
C ARG A 254 -4.62 6.51 -19.19
N VAL A 255 -3.58 5.67 -19.23
CA VAL A 255 -2.31 6.02 -19.87
C VAL A 255 -2.55 6.43 -21.32
N LYS A 256 -3.33 5.66 -22.09
CA LYS A 256 -3.67 6.01 -23.48
C LYS A 256 -4.48 7.31 -23.59
N ARG A 257 -5.44 7.54 -22.69
CA ARG A 257 -6.22 8.78 -22.64
C ARG A 257 -5.32 10.00 -22.42
N ASP A 258 -4.36 9.87 -21.53
CA ASP A 258 -3.52 10.97 -21.07
C ASP A 258 -2.24 11.14 -21.88
N ALA A 259 -1.87 10.14 -22.70
CA ALA A 259 -0.79 10.26 -23.66
C ALA A 259 -1.16 11.30 -24.71
N PHE A 260 -0.62 12.51 -24.57
CA PHE A 260 -0.66 13.51 -25.62
C PHE A 260 0.07 12.97 -26.86
N LYS A 261 -0.38 13.31 -28.08
CA LYS A 261 0.40 13.06 -29.29
C LYS A 261 1.78 13.69 -29.09
N VAL A 262 2.83 12.89 -29.04
CA VAL A 262 4.20 13.41 -29.13
C VAL A 262 4.36 13.99 -30.53
N VAL A 263 4.02 15.25 -30.70
CA VAL A 263 4.42 16.04 -31.87
C VAL A 263 5.87 16.41 -31.61
N GLY A 264 6.76 16.03 -32.53
CA GLY A 264 8.15 16.47 -32.50
C GLY A 264 8.15 17.99 -32.49
N THR A 265 8.53 18.60 -31.36
CA THR A 265 8.52 20.06 -31.21
C THR A 265 9.67 20.72 -31.97
N GLY A 266 10.58 19.93 -32.57
CA GLY A 266 11.79 20.44 -33.23
C GLY A 266 12.76 21.14 -32.28
N LEU A 267 12.58 20.99 -30.95
CA LEU A 267 13.32 21.72 -29.92
C LEU A 267 14.57 20.98 -29.41
N LEU A 268 14.87 19.80 -29.95
CA LEU A 268 16.18 19.19 -29.71
C LEU A 268 17.16 19.87 -30.68
N PRO A 269 18.23 20.51 -30.18
CA PRO A 269 19.23 21.12 -31.04
C PRO A 269 19.78 20.06 -31.98
N SER A 270 19.91 20.43 -33.25
CA SER A 270 20.53 19.57 -34.26
C SER A 270 21.99 19.27 -33.87
N GLU A 271 22.55 18.15 -34.36
CA GLU A 271 23.97 17.83 -34.10
C GLU A 271 24.90 18.98 -34.50
N GLU A 272 24.54 19.74 -35.54
CA GLU A 272 25.27 20.94 -36.01
C GLU A 272 25.19 22.14 -35.06
N GLU A 273 24.19 22.20 -34.17
CA GLU A 273 24.05 23.24 -33.14
C GLU A 273 24.71 22.86 -31.81
N LEU A 274 25.15 21.60 -31.67
CA LEU A 274 25.80 21.04 -30.49
C LEU A 274 27.33 20.94 -30.63
N GLU A 275 27.89 21.15 -31.83
CA GLU A 275 29.33 21.31 -32.11
C GLU A 275 29.78 22.79 -32.03
#